data_AF-A0A0S8C284-F1
#
_entry.id   AF-A0A0S8C284-F1
#
_cell.length_a   1.000
_cell.length_b   1.000
_cell.length_c   1.000
_cell.angle_alpha   90.00
_cell.angle_beta   90.00
_cell.angle_gamma   90.00
#
_symmetry.space_group_name_H-M   'P 1'
#
loop_
_entity.id
_entity.type
_entity.pdbx_description
1 polymer ?
#
loop_
_entity_poly.entity_id
_entity_poly.type
_entity_poly.pdbx_seq_one_letter_code
_entity_poly.pdbx_strand_id
1 'polypeptide(L)'
;MKATRFGPPLFWLGSAYIFGASWLAMWWIAPVWRNTPPEQFEGTVWAFGGPIFMSIALSVPVGTLLIVIGAMLYGRAEHLRVAVFAVGAVVLGLSMLLVPTLDYYPAGFGILGGLITVLFLAALWIRARNRRHLKPMAKTASDLQMASYIMFFVAASMTCSALGNPFGGLFFPEKIVQAAALPWYYSMGTKIAAFFALGFLFNFLSQYVSYRHRANQAR
;
A
#
# COMPACT_ATOMS: atom_id res chain seq x y z
N MET A 1 -5.37 18.92 25.96
CA MET A 1 -6.34 19.64 25.10
C MET A 1 -5.77 20.28 23.82
N LYS A 2 -4.46 20.20 23.49
CA LYS A 2 -3.91 20.84 22.26
C LYS A 2 -3.77 19.91 21.02
N ALA A 3 -3.80 18.59 21.22
CA ALA A 3 -3.48 17.60 20.19
C ALA A 3 -4.48 17.52 19.01
N THR A 4 -5.77 17.78 19.27
CA THR A 4 -6.83 17.66 18.24
C THR A 4 -6.76 18.74 17.16
N ARG A 5 -6.16 19.90 17.46
CA ARG A 5 -6.00 21.01 16.51
C ARG A 5 -4.94 20.73 15.44
N PHE A 6 -3.98 19.86 15.75
CA PHE A 6 -2.88 19.50 14.85
C PHE A 6 -3.19 18.26 13.98
N GLY A 7 -4.20 17.46 14.34
CA GLY A 7 -4.59 16.28 13.59
C GLY A 7 -4.94 16.56 12.11
N PRO A 8 -5.92 17.45 11.82
CA PRO A 8 -6.33 17.73 10.44
C PRO A 8 -5.22 18.32 9.55
N PRO A 9 -4.42 19.32 10.01
CA PRO A 9 -3.30 19.81 9.21
C PRO A 9 -2.28 18.72 8.86
N LEU A 10 -1.95 17.85 9.82
CA LEU A 10 -0.99 16.76 9.61
C LEU A 10 -1.51 15.71 8.63
N PHE A 11 -2.80 15.38 8.74
CA PHE A 11 -3.48 14.47 7.81
C PHE A 11 -3.45 15.00 6.37
N TRP A 12 -3.79 16.28 6.19
CA TRP A 12 -3.79 16.91 4.86
C TRP A 12 -2.39 17.09 4.31
N LEU A 13 -1.41 17.43 5.15
CA LEU A 13 -0.01 17.54 4.76
C LEU A 13 0.52 16.19 4.23
N GLY A 14 0.30 15.10 4.97
CA GLY A 14 0.68 13.76 4.53
C GLY A 14 -0.01 13.35 3.23
N SER A 15 -1.31 13.65 3.11
CA SER A 15 -2.08 13.38 1.89
C SER A 15 -1.56 14.15 0.68
N ALA A 16 -1.32 15.45 0.85
CA ALA A 16 -0.77 16.32 -0.19
C ALA A 16 0.65 15.91 -0.59
N TYR A 17 1.45 15.44 0.36
CA TYR A 17 2.80 14.95 0.06
C TYR A 17 2.78 13.65 -0.75
N ILE A 18 1.95 12.65 -0.39
CA ILE A 18 1.80 11.43 -1.19
C ILE A 18 1.29 11.77 -2.59
N PHE A 19 0.20 12.54 -2.69
CA PHE A 19 -0.36 12.90 -3.99
C PHE A 19 0.63 13.72 -4.82
N GLY A 20 1.23 14.75 -4.24
CA GLY A 20 2.18 15.61 -4.94
C GLY A 20 3.41 14.85 -5.41
N ALA A 21 4.06 14.10 -4.52
CA ALA A 21 5.32 13.45 -4.83
C ALA A 21 5.17 12.10 -5.55
N SER A 22 4.08 11.34 -5.38
CA SER A 22 3.88 10.08 -6.11
C SER A 22 3.05 10.23 -7.37
N TRP A 23 1.91 10.93 -7.31
CA TRP A 23 0.99 11.01 -8.46
C TRP A 23 1.52 11.97 -9.54
N LEU A 24 1.91 13.20 -9.16
CA LEU A 24 2.43 14.16 -10.16
C LEU A 24 3.76 13.69 -10.74
N ALA A 25 4.61 13.06 -9.91
CA ALA A 25 5.83 12.40 -10.36
C ALA A 25 5.55 11.35 -11.44
N MET A 26 4.57 10.48 -11.25
CA MET A 26 4.26 9.44 -12.23
C MET A 26 3.70 10.00 -13.55
N TRP A 27 3.06 11.18 -13.54
CA TRP A 27 2.57 11.80 -14.77
C TRP A 27 3.63 12.61 -15.51
N TRP A 28 4.53 13.28 -14.79
CA TRP A 28 5.52 14.19 -15.39
C TRP A 28 6.90 13.56 -15.58
N ILE A 29 7.30 12.68 -14.67
CA ILE A 29 8.63 12.06 -14.65
C ILE A 29 8.64 10.75 -15.42
N ALA A 30 7.54 9.97 -15.40
CA ALA A 30 7.49 8.71 -16.14
C ALA A 30 7.71 8.87 -17.65
N PRO A 31 7.21 9.91 -18.35
CA PRO A 31 7.55 10.15 -19.75
C PRO A 31 9.05 10.42 -19.96
N VAL A 32 9.69 11.15 -19.05
CA VAL A 32 11.13 11.43 -19.10
C VAL A 32 11.93 10.14 -18.93
N TRP A 33 11.62 9.33 -17.90
CA TRP A 33 12.26 8.03 -17.69
C TRP A 33 12.02 7.01 -18.82
N ARG A 34 10.92 7.13 -19.58
CA ARG A 34 10.65 6.25 -20.72
C ARG A 34 11.40 6.64 -21.98
N ASN A 35 11.69 7.92 -22.16
CA ASN A 35 12.22 8.45 -23.42
C ASN A 35 13.72 8.79 -23.35
N THR A 36 14.32 8.75 -22.17
CA THR A 36 15.72 9.08 -21.95
C THR A 36 16.51 7.79 -21.62
N PRO A 37 17.67 7.54 -22.25
CA PRO A 37 18.46 6.36 -21.95
C PRO A 37 19.10 6.42 -20.54
N PRO A 38 19.31 5.27 -19.86
CA PRO A 38 19.84 5.19 -18.48
C PRO A 38 21.14 5.95 -18.25
N GLU A 39 22.03 5.92 -19.23
CA GLU A 39 23.35 6.58 -19.22
C GLU A 39 23.23 8.11 -19.04
N GLN A 40 22.14 8.72 -19.53
CA GLN A 40 21.90 10.16 -19.39
C GLN A 40 21.33 10.53 -18.02
N PHE A 41 20.90 9.54 -17.22
CA PHE A 41 20.42 9.77 -15.86
C PHE A 41 21.53 9.74 -14.82
N GLU A 42 22.63 9.03 -15.10
CA GLU A 42 23.76 8.93 -14.18
C GLU A 42 24.33 10.32 -13.85
N GLY A 43 24.51 10.60 -12.56
CA GLY A 43 25.01 11.89 -12.08
C GLY A 43 23.99 13.04 -12.05
N THR A 44 22.75 12.82 -12.49
CA THR A 44 21.68 13.84 -12.41
C THR A 44 20.82 13.69 -11.15
N VAL A 45 20.06 14.74 -10.81
CA VAL A 45 19.06 14.69 -9.72
C VAL A 45 17.96 13.65 -9.95
N TRP A 46 17.80 13.18 -11.19
CA TRP A 46 16.81 12.19 -11.65
C TRP A 46 17.33 10.75 -11.65
N ALA A 47 18.60 10.54 -11.32
CA ALA A 47 19.21 9.22 -11.25
C ALA A 47 18.42 8.28 -10.33
N PHE A 48 18.47 6.97 -10.61
CA PHE A 48 18.04 5.97 -9.64
C PHE A 48 18.89 6.12 -8.36
N GLY A 49 18.24 6.30 -7.21
CA GLY A 49 18.92 6.63 -5.95
C GLY A 49 19.26 8.12 -5.77
N GLY A 50 19.03 8.95 -6.78
CA GLY A 50 19.16 10.40 -6.70
C GLY A 50 18.10 11.04 -5.79
N PRO A 51 18.26 12.34 -5.43
CA PRO A 51 17.42 13.02 -4.45
C PRO A 51 15.94 13.05 -4.85
N ILE A 52 15.62 13.19 -6.14
CA ILE A 52 14.21 13.19 -6.60
C ILE A 52 13.62 11.78 -6.46
N PHE A 53 14.34 10.74 -6.90
CA PHE A 53 13.91 9.36 -6.74
C PHE A 53 13.68 9.00 -5.27
N MET A 54 14.61 9.38 -4.39
CA MET A 54 14.48 9.18 -2.94
C MET A 54 13.27 9.92 -2.37
N SER A 55 13.00 11.16 -2.81
CA SER A 55 11.83 11.91 -2.35
C SER A 55 10.51 11.25 -2.76
N ILE A 56 10.44 10.65 -3.95
CA ILE A 56 9.28 9.87 -4.42
C ILE A 56 9.17 8.57 -3.63
N ALA A 57 10.25 7.82 -3.49
CA ALA A 57 10.29 6.54 -2.77
C ALA A 57 9.91 6.70 -1.30
N LEU A 58 10.35 7.77 -0.64
CA LEU A 58 10.02 8.08 0.75
C LEU A 58 8.65 8.76 0.92
N SER A 59 8.04 9.27 -0.15
CA SER A 59 6.78 10.01 -0.05
C SER A 59 5.64 9.17 0.51
N VAL A 60 5.52 7.92 0.07
CA VAL A 60 4.50 6.98 0.53
C VAL A 60 4.68 6.63 2.01
N PRO A 61 5.85 6.13 2.50
CA PRO A 61 6.01 5.78 3.91
C PRO A 61 5.90 7.00 4.84
N VAL A 62 6.56 8.11 4.51
CA VAL A 62 6.52 9.33 5.34
C VAL A 62 5.11 9.94 5.33
N GLY A 63 4.50 10.08 4.15
CA GLY A 63 3.15 10.60 4.04
C GLY A 63 2.12 9.73 4.76
N THR A 64 2.25 8.39 4.69
CA THR A 64 1.34 7.47 5.39
C THR A 64 1.48 7.62 6.91
N LEU A 65 2.70 7.75 7.42
CA LEU A 65 2.95 8.05 8.83
C LEU A 65 2.24 9.34 9.27
N LEU A 66 2.39 10.42 8.51
CA LEU A 66 1.73 11.70 8.79
C LEU A 66 0.20 11.59 8.79
N ILE A 67 -0.36 10.86 7.81
CA ILE A 67 -1.80 10.60 7.70
C ILE A 67 -2.31 9.83 8.93
N VAL A 68 -1.65 8.73 9.31
CA VAL A 68 -2.06 7.88 10.44
C VAL A 68 -1.96 8.65 11.76
N ILE A 69 -0.86 9.35 12.00
CA ILE A 69 -0.70 10.18 13.20
C ILE A 69 -1.76 11.28 13.22
N GLY A 70 -1.97 11.98 12.11
CA GLY A 70 -2.99 13.02 11.99
C GLY A 70 -4.40 12.52 12.28
N ALA A 71 -4.77 11.38 11.70
CA ALA A 71 -6.06 10.72 11.92
C ALA A 71 -6.25 10.29 13.39
N MET A 72 -5.20 9.73 14.02
CA MET A 72 -5.24 9.32 15.42
C MET A 72 -5.36 10.50 16.39
N LEU A 73 -4.63 11.59 16.14
CA LEU A 73 -4.72 12.82 16.92
C LEU A 73 -6.10 13.47 16.79
N TYR A 74 -6.69 13.44 15.59
CA TYR A 74 -8.05 13.93 15.35
C TYR A 74 -9.09 13.06 16.06
N GLY A 75 -8.95 11.73 15.96
CA GLY A 75 -9.85 10.76 16.59
C GLY A 75 -9.70 10.58 18.10
N ARG A 76 -8.81 11.35 18.75
CA ARG A 76 -8.50 11.24 20.20
C ARG A 76 -8.14 9.82 20.64
N ALA A 77 -7.41 9.09 19.79
CA ALA A 77 -6.92 7.76 20.17
C ALA A 77 -6.01 7.86 21.41
N GLU A 78 -6.05 6.83 22.26
CA GLU A 78 -5.17 6.74 23.44
C GLU A 78 -3.71 6.90 23.02
N HIS A 79 -2.96 7.75 23.72
CA HIS A 79 -1.57 8.10 23.40
C HIS A 79 -0.68 6.87 23.19
N LEU A 80 -0.91 5.80 23.96
CA LEU A 80 -0.19 4.53 23.83
C LEU A 80 -0.46 3.84 22.48
N ARG A 81 -1.70 3.84 21.99
CA ARG A 81 -2.04 3.26 20.68
C ARG A 81 -1.41 4.08 19.56
N VAL A 82 -1.44 5.41 19.67
CA VAL A 82 -0.78 6.30 18.70
C VAL A 82 0.71 6.05 18.65
N ALA A 83 1.35 5.91 19.82
CA ALA A 83 2.78 5.61 19.91
C ALA A 83 3.11 4.22 19.34
N VAL A 84 2.33 3.18 19.62
CA VAL A 84 2.56 1.82 19.09
C VAL A 84 2.46 1.79 17.57
N PHE A 85 1.47 2.45 16.98
CA PHE A 85 1.35 2.51 15.52
C PHE A 85 2.44 3.35 14.87
N ALA A 86 2.80 4.49 15.48
CA ALA A 86 3.89 5.33 14.98
C ALA A 86 5.25 4.62 15.05
N VAL A 87 5.57 4.01 16.20
CA VAL A 87 6.80 3.23 16.39
C VAL A 87 6.79 2.01 15.47
N GLY A 88 5.67 1.28 15.36
CA GLY A 88 5.56 0.14 14.46
C GLY A 88 5.83 0.51 13.00
N ALA A 89 5.27 1.63 12.52
CA ALA A 89 5.50 2.10 11.17
C ALA A 89 6.93 2.65 10.95
N VAL A 90 7.53 3.30 11.95
CA VAL A 90 8.94 3.72 11.90
C VAL A 90 9.89 2.52 11.89
N VAL A 91 9.65 1.51 12.74
CA VAL A 91 10.43 0.27 12.77
C VAL A 91 10.32 -0.47 11.45
N LEU A 92 9.11 -0.55 10.87
CA LEU A 92 8.90 -1.19 9.57
C LEU A 92 9.65 -0.43 8.46
N GLY A 93 9.55 0.91 8.45
CA GLY A 93 10.28 1.75 7.50
C GLY A 93 11.81 1.66 7.64
N LEU A 94 12.33 1.66 8.87
CA LEU A 94 13.76 1.49 9.14
C LEU A 94 14.24 0.09 8.77
N SER A 95 13.43 -0.95 9.02
CA SER A 95 13.78 -2.32 8.61
C SER A 95 13.91 -2.44 7.09
N MET A 96 13.11 -1.71 6.31
CA MET A 96 13.25 -1.66 4.86
C MET A 96 14.54 -0.96 4.40
N LEU A 97 15.10 -0.05 5.20
CA LEU A 97 16.37 0.63 4.91
C LEU A 97 17.60 -0.19 5.35
N LEU A 98 17.44 -1.05 6.35
CA LEU A 98 18.51 -1.82 6.98
C LEU A 98 18.71 -3.22 6.39
N VAL A 99 17.72 -3.77 5.69
CA VAL A 99 17.87 -5.07 5.02
C VAL A 99 18.70 -4.84 3.74
N PRO A 100 19.91 -5.41 3.64
CA PRO A 100 20.71 -5.31 2.42
C PRO A 100 19.99 -6.05 1.28
N THR A 101 19.43 -5.29 0.34
CA THR A 101 18.64 -5.78 -0.79
C THR A 101 19.51 -6.20 -1.97
N LEU A 102 20.52 -7.04 -1.75
CA LEU A 102 21.42 -7.47 -2.83
C LEU A 102 21.38 -8.97 -3.14
N ASP A 103 20.83 -9.81 -2.27
CA ASP A 103 20.70 -11.25 -2.54
C ASP A 103 19.24 -11.69 -2.65
N TYR A 104 18.91 -12.36 -3.76
CA TYR A 104 17.60 -12.96 -4.00
C TYR A 104 17.33 -14.07 -2.97
N TYR A 105 16.40 -13.83 -2.05
CA TYR A 105 16.07 -14.75 -0.95
C TYR A 105 14.68 -15.40 -1.15
N PRO A 106 14.56 -16.50 -1.92
CA PRO A 106 13.28 -17.09 -2.29
C PRO A 106 12.51 -17.67 -1.10
N ALA A 107 13.21 -18.15 -0.07
CA ALA A 107 12.60 -18.67 1.14
C ALA A 107 11.78 -17.60 1.89
N GLY A 108 12.24 -16.34 1.90
CA GLY A 108 11.53 -15.23 2.53
C GLY A 108 10.21 -14.92 1.84
N PHE A 109 10.19 -14.92 0.50
CA PHE A 109 8.96 -14.75 -0.28
C PHE A 109 7.95 -15.88 0.02
N GLY A 110 8.41 -17.12 0.17
CA GLY A 110 7.56 -18.25 0.55
C GLY A 110 6.96 -18.11 1.94
N ILE A 111 7.77 -17.78 2.94
CA ILE A 111 7.32 -17.63 4.35
C ILE A 111 6.34 -16.47 4.48
N LEU A 112 6.67 -15.29 3.92
CA LEU A 112 5.81 -14.11 3.97
C LEU A 112 4.51 -14.34 3.18
N GLY A 113 4.58 -14.99 2.00
CA GLY A 113 3.40 -15.36 1.22
C GLY A 113 2.48 -16.33 1.95
N GLY A 114 3.05 -17.33 2.63
CA GLY A 114 2.31 -18.26 3.48
C GLY A 114 1.63 -17.55 4.65
N LEU A 115 2.37 -16.67 5.34
CA LEU A 115 1.82 -15.89 6.46
C LEU A 115 0.67 -14.98 6.04
N ILE A 116 0.82 -14.26 4.91
CA ILE A 116 -0.25 -13.42 4.34
C ILE A 116 -1.49 -14.26 4.03
N THR A 117 -1.31 -15.45 3.45
CA THR A 117 -2.42 -16.37 3.15
C THR A 117 -3.15 -16.83 4.41
N VAL A 118 -2.42 -17.23 5.46
CA VAL A 118 -3.03 -17.66 6.72
C VAL A 118 -3.79 -16.50 7.38
N LEU A 119 -3.20 -15.30 7.43
CA LEU A 119 -3.87 -14.12 7.99
C LEU A 119 -5.11 -13.71 7.19
N PHE A 120 -5.05 -13.80 5.86
CA PHE A 120 -6.20 -13.56 5.00
C PHE A 120 -7.34 -14.55 5.27
N LEU A 121 -7.04 -15.86 5.32
CA LEU A 121 -8.02 -16.89 5.61
C LEU A 121 -8.62 -16.72 7.02
N ALA A 122 -7.79 -16.41 8.01
CA ALA A 122 -8.25 -16.12 9.38
C ALA A 122 -9.18 -14.90 9.41
N ALA A 123 -8.83 -13.82 8.70
CA ALA A 123 -9.67 -12.62 8.61
C ALA A 123 -11.03 -12.90 7.95
N LEU A 124 -11.04 -13.69 6.86
CA LEU A 124 -12.29 -14.11 6.21
C LEU A 124 -13.11 -15.04 7.12
N TRP A 125 -12.47 -15.99 7.80
CA TRP A 125 -13.13 -16.92 8.70
C TRP A 125 -13.83 -16.22 9.86
N ILE A 126 -13.11 -15.31 10.54
CA ILE A 126 -13.66 -14.50 11.65
C ILE A 126 -14.88 -13.72 11.18
N ARG A 127 -14.82 -13.11 9.99
CA ARG A 127 -15.95 -12.37 9.43
C ARG A 127 -17.10 -13.25 9.01
N ALA A 128 -16.84 -14.37 8.34
CA ALA A 128 -17.85 -15.33 7.92
C ALA A 128 -18.63 -15.88 9.14
N ARG A 129 -17.93 -16.17 10.24
CA ARG A 129 -18.54 -16.59 11.50
C ARG A 129 -19.42 -15.49 12.11
N ASN A 130 -18.88 -14.26 12.20
CA ASN A 130 -19.60 -13.14 12.82
C ASN A 130 -20.79 -12.65 11.97
N ARG A 131 -20.76 -12.85 10.64
CA ARG A 131 -21.80 -12.39 9.71
C ARG A 131 -23.21 -12.83 10.08
N ARG A 132 -23.36 -14.04 10.64
CA ARG A 132 -24.69 -14.59 11.03
C ARG A 132 -25.40 -13.75 12.09
N HIS A 133 -24.64 -13.06 12.94
CA HIS A 133 -25.15 -12.28 14.06
C HIS A 133 -25.30 -10.78 13.76
N LEU A 134 -24.92 -10.35 12.55
CA LEU A 134 -24.97 -8.93 12.16
C LEU A 134 -26.38 -8.52 11.70
N LYS A 135 -26.75 -7.26 11.96
CA LYS A 135 -27.94 -6.63 11.36
C LYS A 135 -27.77 -6.47 9.85
N PRO A 136 -28.86 -6.36 9.06
CA PRO A 136 -28.80 -6.33 7.59
C PRO A 136 -27.81 -5.31 7.00
N MET A 137 -27.79 -4.05 7.45
CA MET A 137 -26.82 -3.05 6.96
C MET A 137 -25.37 -3.35 7.39
N ALA A 138 -25.17 -3.95 8.57
CA ALA A 138 -23.83 -4.37 9.02
C ALA A 138 -23.33 -5.59 8.23
N LYS A 139 -24.23 -6.45 7.72
CA LYS A 139 -23.88 -7.51 6.77
C LYS A 139 -23.35 -6.93 5.46
N THR A 140 -24.02 -5.92 4.89
CA THR A 140 -23.57 -5.27 3.66
C THR A 140 -22.17 -4.66 3.80
N ALA A 141 -21.90 -3.97 4.92
CA ALA A 141 -20.57 -3.45 5.18
C ALA A 141 -19.52 -4.56 5.35
N SER A 142 -19.88 -5.66 6.02
CA SER A 142 -19.00 -6.82 6.15
C SER A 142 -18.69 -7.47 4.79
N ASP A 143 -19.69 -7.60 3.91
CA ASP A 143 -19.55 -8.20 2.59
C ASP A 143 -18.64 -7.35 1.68
N LEU A 144 -18.80 -6.01 1.70
CA LEU A 144 -17.89 -5.08 1.02
C LEU A 144 -16.45 -5.20 1.53
N GLN A 145 -16.25 -5.42 2.83
CA GLN A 145 -14.92 -5.58 3.38
C GLN A 145 -14.29 -6.94 3.07
N MET A 146 -15.10 -8.00 2.95
CA MET A 146 -14.61 -9.28 2.45
C MET A 146 -14.19 -9.15 0.98
N ALA A 147 -14.96 -8.41 0.18
CA ALA A 147 -14.60 -8.11 -1.21
C ALA A 147 -13.27 -7.33 -1.29
N SER A 148 -13.03 -6.34 -0.42
CA SER A 148 -11.75 -5.63 -0.40
C SER A 148 -10.57 -6.54 -0.06
N TYR A 149 -10.73 -7.42 0.94
CA TYR A 149 -9.68 -8.38 1.30
C TYR A 149 -9.35 -9.35 0.16
N ILE A 150 -10.36 -9.82 -0.58
CA ILE A 150 -10.13 -10.68 -1.75
C ILE A 150 -9.32 -9.92 -2.81
N MET A 151 -9.68 -8.67 -3.11
CA MET A 151 -8.96 -7.86 -4.09
C MET A 151 -7.51 -7.59 -3.65
N PHE A 152 -7.29 -7.26 -2.38
CA PHE A 152 -5.93 -7.10 -1.84
C PHE A 152 -5.13 -8.40 -1.87
N PHE A 153 -5.76 -9.54 -1.57
CA PHE A 153 -5.08 -10.83 -1.62
C PHE A 153 -4.67 -11.20 -3.05
N VAL A 154 -5.55 -10.98 -4.03
CA VAL A 154 -5.22 -11.18 -5.45
C VAL A 154 -4.09 -10.24 -5.89
N ALA A 155 -4.17 -8.96 -5.53
CA ALA A 155 -3.12 -7.99 -5.84
C ALA A 155 -1.78 -8.35 -5.21
N ALA A 156 -1.77 -8.76 -3.93
CA ALA A 156 -0.59 -9.20 -3.22
C ALA A 156 0.00 -10.47 -3.85
N SER A 157 -0.82 -11.46 -4.18
CA SER A 157 -0.39 -12.70 -4.85
C SER A 157 0.26 -12.41 -6.22
N MET A 158 -0.35 -11.54 -7.02
CA MET A 158 0.22 -11.11 -8.30
C MET A 158 1.53 -10.34 -8.09
N THR A 159 1.60 -9.46 -7.10
CA THR A 159 2.82 -8.70 -6.79
C THR A 159 3.96 -9.63 -6.38
N CYS A 160 3.69 -10.58 -5.47
CA CYS A 160 4.64 -11.59 -5.05
C CYS A 160 5.11 -12.47 -6.22
N SER A 161 4.21 -12.80 -7.15
CA SER A 161 4.56 -13.57 -8.35
C SER A 161 5.42 -12.76 -9.33
N ALA A 162 5.13 -11.46 -9.51
CA ALA A 162 5.91 -10.57 -10.38
C ALA A 162 7.32 -10.31 -9.84
N LEU A 163 7.45 -10.23 -8.51
CA LEU A 163 8.73 -9.98 -7.83
C LEU A 163 9.52 -11.26 -7.58
N GLY A 164 8.85 -12.35 -7.21
CA GLY A 164 9.49 -13.60 -6.79
C GLY A 164 9.86 -14.55 -7.93
N ASN A 165 9.47 -14.29 -9.18
CA ASN A 165 9.70 -15.21 -10.29
C ASN A 165 11.20 -15.32 -10.67
N PRO A 166 11.84 -16.50 -10.51
CA PRO A 166 13.24 -16.69 -10.87
C PRO A 166 13.49 -16.72 -12.40
N PHE A 167 12.45 -16.92 -13.21
CA PHE A 167 12.54 -16.98 -14.68
C PHE A 167 12.47 -15.60 -15.37
N GLY A 168 12.66 -14.52 -14.60
CA GLY A 168 12.64 -13.15 -15.11
C GLY A 168 11.56 -12.30 -14.47
N GLY A 169 11.46 -12.29 -13.14
CA GLY A 169 10.69 -11.27 -12.42
C GLY A 169 11.32 -9.89 -12.56
N LEU A 170 10.66 -8.85 -12.00
CA LEU A 170 11.10 -7.45 -12.12
C LEU A 170 12.56 -7.18 -11.70
N PHE A 171 13.16 -8.07 -10.90
CA PHE A 171 14.56 -7.98 -10.45
C PHE A 171 15.59 -8.44 -11.49
N PHE A 172 15.18 -9.13 -12.57
CA PHE A 172 16.09 -9.60 -13.63
C PHE A 172 15.61 -9.10 -15.01
N PRO A 173 15.69 -7.78 -15.28
CA PRO A 173 15.13 -7.18 -16.50
C PRO A 173 15.75 -7.73 -17.78
N GLU A 174 17.03 -8.13 -17.75
CA GLU A 174 17.74 -8.73 -18.87
C GLU A 174 17.06 -10.03 -19.37
N LYS A 175 16.59 -10.87 -18.44
CA LYS A 175 15.88 -12.12 -18.76
C LYS A 175 14.48 -11.84 -19.33
N ILE A 176 13.84 -10.75 -18.91
CA ILE A 176 12.52 -10.33 -19.43
C ILE A 176 12.63 -9.89 -20.90
N VAL A 177 13.66 -9.10 -21.21
CA VAL A 177 13.92 -8.62 -22.58
C VAL A 177 14.23 -9.80 -23.50
N GLN A 178 15.10 -10.71 -23.05
CA GLN A 178 15.45 -11.93 -23.80
C GLN A 178 14.26 -12.86 -24.04
N ALA A 179 13.33 -12.94 -23.09
CA ALA A 179 12.12 -13.77 -23.20
C ALA A 179 10.96 -13.07 -23.95
N ALA A 180 11.15 -11.85 -24.48
CA ALA A 180 10.10 -11.02 -25.10
C ALA A 180 8.84 -10.85 -24.23
N ALA A 181 8.99 -10.94 -22.90
CA ALA A 181 7.87 -10.99 -21.96
C ALA A 181 7.40 -9.61 -21.45
N LEU A 182 7.98 -8.51 -21.96
CA LEU A 182 7.64 -7.15 -21.53
C LEU A 182 6.13 -6.83 -21.57
N PRO A 183 5.38 -7.16 -22.65
CA PRO A 183 3.94 -6.86 -22.70
C PRO A 183 3.16 -7.56 -21.58
N TRP A 184 3.57 -8.77 -21.19
CA TRP A 184 2.97 -9.52 -20.10
C TRP A 184 3.17 -8.81 -18.76
N TYR A 185 4.38 -8.33 -18.48
CA TYR A 185 4.69 -7.60 -17.25
C TYR A 185 3.98 -6.24 -17.16
N TYR A 186 3.86 -5.50 -18.27
CA TYR A 186 3.06 -4.26 -18.30
C TYR A 186 1.57 -4.54 -18.02
N SER A 187 1.01 -5.58 -18.63
CA SER A 187 -0.37 -6.02 -18.37
C SER A 187 -0.56 -6.44 -16.91
N MET A 188 0.41 -7.17 -16.35
CA MET A 188 0.40 -7.64 -14.97
C MET A 188 0.46 -6.47 -13.98
N GLY A 189 1.33 -5.48 -14.20
CA GLY A 189 1.41 -4.27 -13.39
C GLY A 189 0.09 -3.48 -13.39
N THR A 190 -0.53 -3.35 -14.57
CA THR A 190 -1.84 -2.67 -14.70
C THR A 190 -2.94 -3.41 -13.92
N LYS A 191 -2.97 -4.74 -14.00
CA LYS A 191 -3.91 -5.57 -13.22
C LYS A 191 -3.69 -5.44 -11.72
N ILE A 192 -2.44 -5.48 -11.25
CA ILE A 192 -2.08 -5.29 -9.84
C ILE A 192 -2.62 -3.95 -9.34
N ALA A 193 -2.36 -2.85 -10.08
CA ALA A 193 -2.84 -1.53 -9.73
C ALA A 193 -4.37 -1.45 -9.70
N ALA A 194 -5.05 -2.06 -10.69
CA ALA A 194 -6.52 -2.11 -10.74
C ALA A 194 -7.11 -2.85 -9.53
N PHE A 195 -6.54 -4.01 -9.15
CA PHE A 195 -7.01 -4.77 -7.99
C PHE A 195 -6.77 -4.01 -6.67
N PHE A 196 -5.61 -3.36 -6.50
CA PHE A 196 -5.40 -2.49 -5.33
C PHE A 196 -6.41 -1.35 -5.28
N ALA A 197 -6.66 -0.67 -6.40
CA ALA A 197 -7.63 0.42 -6.47
C ALA A 197 -9.04 -0.05 -6.10
N LEU A 198 -9.49 -1.18 -6.64
CA LEU A 198 -10.78 -1.80 -6.29
C LEU A 198 -10.83 -2.24 -4.82
N GLY A 199 -9.73 -2.79 -4.29
CA GLY A 199 -9.62 -3.15 -2.88
C GLY A 199 -9.80 -1.95 -1.97
N PHE A 200 -9.11 -0.84 -2.25
CA PHE A 200 -9.28 0.40 -1.50
C PHE A 200 -10.68 0.99 -1.65
N LEU A 201 -11.27 0.95 -2.84
CA LEU A 201 -12.65 1.42 -3.09
C LEU A 201 -13.66 0.65 -2.24
N PHE A 202 -13.63 -0.69 -2.27
CA PHE A 202 -14.54 -1.51 -1.46
C PHE A 202 -14.32 -1.35 0.04
N ASN A 203 -13.06 -1.19 0.47
CA ASN A 203 -12.75 -0.93 1.87
C ASN A 203 -13.32 0.42 2.33
N PHE A 204 -13.18 1.46 1.51
CA PHE A 204 -13.76 2.77 1.77
C PHE A 204 -15.30 2.71 1.84
N LEU A 205 -15.95 2.05 0.87
CA LEU A 205 -17.41 1.88 0.85
C LEU A 205 -17.90 1.12 2.10
N SER A 206 -17.20 0.06 2.52
CA SER A 206 -17.52 -0.67 3.75
C SER A 206 -17.50 0.23 4.98
N GLN A 207 -16.47 1.07 5.10
CA GLN A 207 -16.33 2.01 6.22
C GLN A 207 -17.41 3.09 6.17
N TYR A 208 -17.72 3.61 4.98
CA TYR A 208 -18.76 4.62 4.77
C TYR A 208 -20.14 4.10 5.18
N VAL A 209 -20.52 2.90 4.74
CA VAL A 209 -21.79 2.25 5.11
C VAL A 209 -21.85 2.00 6.63
N SER A 210 -20.76 1.53 7.22
CA SER A 210 -20.67 1.30 8.68
C SER A 210 -20.81 2.59 9.49
N TYR A 211 -20.27 3.70 8.99
CA TYR A 211 -20.38 5.01 9.63
C TYR A 211 -21.81 5.55 9.56
N ARG A 212 -22.42 5.52 8.38
CA ARG A 212 -23.79 6.01 8.17
C ARG A 212 -24.81 5.27 9.04
N HIS A 213 -24.64 3.96 9.18
CA HIS A 213 -25.51 3.16 10.05
C HIS A 213 -25.39 3.57 11.54
N ARG A 214 -24.17 3.83 12.04
CA ARG A 214 -23.97 4.30 13.42
C ARG A 214 -24.58 5.67 13.65
N ALA A 215 -24.45 6.58 12.69
CA ALA A 215 -25.08 7.90 12.76
C ALA A 215 -26.61 7.83 12.80
N ASN A 216 -27.22 6.91 12.06
CA ASN A 216 -28.66 6.70 12.05
C ASN A 216 -29.21 6.03 13.32
N GLN A 217 -28.37 5.30 14.09
CA GLN A 217 -28.77 4.70 15.37
C GLN A 217 -28.64 5.64 16.57
N ALA A 218 -27.90 6.75 16.41
CA ALA A 218 -27.69 7.75 17.45
C ALA A 218 -28.71 8.92 17.38
N ARG A 219 -29.57 8.92 16.36
CA ARG A 219 -30.72 9.83 16.20
C ARG A 219 -31.99 9.09 16.56
#